data_AF-A0AAD7IZL4-F1
#
_entry.id   AF-A0AAD7IZL4-F1
#
_cell.length_a   1.000
_cell.length_b   1.000
_cell.length_c   1.000
_cell.angle_alpha   90.00
_cell.angle_beta   90.00
_cell.angle_gamma   90.00
#
_symmetry.space_group_name_H-M   'P 1'
#
loop_
_entity.id
_entity.type
_entity.pdbx_description
1 polymer ?
#
loop_
_entity_poly.entity_id
_entity_poly.type
_entity_poly.pdbx_seq_one_letter_code
_entity_poly.pdbx_strand_id
1 'polypeptide(L)'
;VHIPVLHFPVVMLERSNFITSVTCNAAGNTMVVTFKDHKSWQTASNDWVHHRAFFIVSHVAGCGLGATGERSFHLVSSVQLFPSAKQIACTTEHVDLEQAAHPDHLIHFQVNKYGAQP
;
A
#
# COMPACT_ATOMS: atom_id res chain seq x y z
N VAL A 1 -20.29 5.42 4.00
CA VAL A 1 -19.29 4.54 3.37
C VAL A 1 -18.56 3.84 4.50
N HIS A 2 -18.61 2.51 4.54
CA HIS A 2 -17.92 1.72 5.57
C HIS A 2 -16.51 1.45 5.07
N ILE A 3 -15.50 1.82 5.86
CA ILE A 3 -14.12 1.46 5.58
C ILE A 3 -13.66 0.65 6.81
N PRO A 4 -13.48 -0.67 6.69
CA PRO A 4 -12.95 -1.45 7.79
C PRO A 4 -11.56 -0.92 8.18
N VAL A 5 -11.28 -0.85 9.49
CA VAL A 5 -9.92 -0.57 9.97
C VAL A 5 -9.05 -1.73 9.55
N LEU A 6 -7.90 -1.48 8.92
CA LEU A 6 -6.99 -2.57 8.53
C LEU A 6 -6.13 -3.01 9.72
N HIS A 7 -5.78 -4.30 9.77
CA HIS A 7 -4.99 -4.89 10.87
C HIS A 7 -3.58 -4.28 11.05
N PHE A 8 -3.03 -3.71 9.98
CA PHE A 8 -1.68 -3.16 9.93
C PHE A 8 -1.69 -1.76 9.31
N PRO A 9 -0.62 -0.97 9.53
CA PRO A 9 -0.43 0.30 8.82
C PRO A 9 -0.57 0.13 7.31
N VAL A 10 -1.01 1.18 6.63
CA VAL A 10 -1.37 1.11 5.21
C VAL A 10 -0.58 2.13 4.43
N VAL A 11 0.08 1.66 3.38
CA VAL A 11 0.81 2.46 2.40
C VAL A 11 0.01 2.45 1.11
N MET A 12 -0.47 3.62 0.69
CA MET A 12 -1.11 3.80 -0.61
C MET A 12 -0.08 4.28 -1.63
N LEU A 13 0.14 3.50 -2.69
CA LEU A 13 1.04 3.90 -3.78
C LEU A 13 0.33 4.70 -4.87
N GLU A 14 -1.01 4.71 -4.87
CA GLU A 14 -1.85 5.41 -5.84
C GLU A 14 -1.55 6.91 -5.87
N ARG A 15 -1.40 7.46 -7.08
CA ARG A 15 -1.26 8.91 -7.35
C ARG A 15 -0.16 9.60 -6.54
N SER A 16 0.83 8.85 -6.05
CA SER A 16 1.97 9.40 -5.35
C SER A 16 2.91 10.09 -6.33
N ASN A 17 3.12 11.40 -6.15
CA ASN A 17 4.11 12.17 -6.92
C ASN A 17 5.57 11.80 -6.58
N PHE A 18 5.76 10.91 -5.60
CA PHE A 18 7.05 10.48 -5.07
C PHE A 18 7.51 9.14 -5.66
N ILE A 19 6.62 8.41 -6.33
CA ILE A 19 6.87 7.09 -6.93
C ILE A 19 6.99 7.24 -8.44
N THR A 20 8.02 6.64 -9.03
CA THR A 20 8.22 6.59 -10.48
C THR A 20 7.58 5.34 -11.07
N SER A 21 7.73 4.20 -10.42
CA SER A 21 7.16 2.94 -10.90
C SER A 21 6.99 1.96 -9.75
N VAL A 22 6.09 1.01 -9.99
CA VAL A 22 5.89 -0.17 -9.15
C VAL A 22 5.92 -1.35 -10.11
N THR A 23 6.73 -2.36 -9.79
CA THR A 23 6.78 -3.60 -10.55
C THR A 23 6.55 -4.78 -9.62
N CYS A 24 5.84 -5.79 -10.09
CA CYS A 24 5.69 -7.04 -9.38
C CYS A 24 6.28 -8.18 -10.20
N ASN A 25 6.81 -9.19 -9.52
CA ASN A 25 7.22 -10.41 -10.20
C ASN A 25 5.98 -11.23 -10.62
N ALA A 26 6.18 -12.20 -11.52
CA ALA A 26 5.08 -13.02 -12.05
C ALA A 26 4.34 -13.83 -10.97
N ALA A 27 5.01 -14.13 -9.86
CA ALA A 27 4.42 -14.85 -8.72
C ALA A 27 3.63 -13.92 -7.77
N GLY A 28 3.68 -12.59 -7.95
CA GLY A 28 3.00 -11.61 -7.10
C GLY A 28 3.54 -11.50 -5.67
N ASN A 29 4.63 -12.20 -5.34
CA ASN A 29 5.19 -12.27 -3.99
C ASN A 29 6.39 -11.32 -3.77
N THR A 30 6.76 -10.56 -4.80
CA THR A 30 7.70 -9.46 -4.66
C THR A 30 7.17 -8.24 -5.38
N MET A 31 7.12 -7.12 -4.66
CA MET A 31 6.80 -5.80 -5.19
C MET A 31 8.02 -4.89 -5.06
N VAL A 32 8.45 -4.27 -6.15
CA VAL A 32 9.54 -3.30 -6.16
C VAL A 32 8.96 -1.91 -6.42
N VAL A 33 9.17 -1.01 -5.47
CA VAL A 33 8.76 0.39 -5.56
C VAL A 33 9.98 1.24 -5.88
N THR A 34 9.93 1.97 -7.00
CA THR A 34 10.98 2.89 -7.43
C THR A 34 10.54 4.33 -7.15
N PHE A 35 11.39 5.09 -6.48
CA PHE A 35 11.09 6.46 -6.07
C PHE A 35 11.70 7.49 -7.01
N LYS A 36 11.01 8.63 -7.14
CA LYS A 36 11.40 9.73 -8.03
C LYS A 36 12.75 10.32 -7.64
N ASP A 37 12.96 10.57 -6.35
CA ASP A 37 14.16 11.17 -5.81
C ASP A 37 14.64 10.49 -4.52
N HIS A 38 15.88 10.80 -4.12
CA HIS A 38 16.51 10.20 -2.95
C HIS A 38 15.82 10.59 -1.64
N LYS A 39 15.25 11.80 -1.54
CA LYS A 39 14.55 12.26 -0.34
C LYS A 39 13.28 11.46 -0.09
N SER A 40 12.52 11.20 -1.15
CA SER A 40 11.32 10.37 -1.14
C SER A 40 11.64 8.93 -0.74
N TRP A 41 12.69 8.36 -1.36
CA TRP A 41 13.19 7.04 -0.99
C TRP A 41 13.66 6.97 0.47
N GLN A 42 14.40 7.97 0.95
CA GLN A 42 14.92 8.01 2.31
C GLN A 42 13.78 8.11 3.34
N THR A 43 12.75 8.90 3.05
CA THR A 43 11.57 9.02 3.91
C THR A 43 10.84 7.69 4.01
N ALA A 44 10.56 7.04 2.87
CA ALA A 44 9.87 5.76 2.84
C ALA A 44 10.71 4.63 3.47
N SER A 45 12.00 4.57 3.19
CA SER A 45 12.89 3.55 3.76
C SER A 45 13.04 3.71 5.27
N ASN A 46 13.11 4.93 5.79
CA ASN A 46 13.14 5.16 7.24
C ASN A 46 11.84 4.74 7.91
N ASP A 47 10.68 4.89 7.26
CA ASP A 47 9.39 4.48 7.84
C ASP A 47 9.16 2.96 7.72
N TRP A 48 9.29 2.40 6.51
CA TRP A 48 8.84 1.04 6.22
C TRP A 48 9.64 -0.05 6.94
N VAL A 49 10.92 0.19 7.24
CA VAL A 49 11.77 -0.76 7.98
C VAL A 49 11.43 -0.89 9.46
N HIS A 50 10.67 0.07 10.02
CA HIS A 50 10.25 0.02 11.42
C HIS A 50 8.98 -0.78 11.64
N HIS A 51 8.23 -1.08 10.57
CA HIS A 51 7.01 -1.86 10.64
C HIS A 51 7.33 -3.35 10.52
N ARG A 52 6.84 -4.15 11.48
CA ARG A 52 6.93 -5.62 11.40
C ARG A 52 6.09 -6.20 10.26
N ALA A 53 4.96 -5.57 9.97
CA ALA A 53 4.09 -5.85 8.86
C ALA A 53 3.25 -4.61 8.54
N PHE A 54 2.92 -4.42 7.26
CA PHE A 54 2.07 -3.34 6.77
C PHE A 54 1.41 -3.74 5.45
N PHE A 55 0.31 -3.10 5.10
CA PHE A 55 -0.34 -3.30 3.82
C PHE A 55 0.15 -2.29 2.80
N ILE A 56 0.43 -2.76 1.59
CA ILE A 56 0.51 -1.92 0.39
C ILE A 56 -0.79 -2.07 -0.39
N VAL A 57 -1.39 -0.93 -0.75
CA VAL A 57 -2.54 -0.86 -1.64
C VAL A 57 -2.10 -0.31 -2.99
N SER A 58 -2.38 -1.05 -4.06
CA SER A 58 -1.92 -0.74 -5.42
C SER A 58 -3.02 -1.01 -6.46
N HIS A 59 -2.92 -0.34 -7.61
CA HIS A 59 -3.74 -0.56 -8.83
C HIS A 59 -2.89 -1.06 -10.00
N VAL A 60 -1.63 -1.35 -9.74
CA VAL A 60 -0.66 -1.66 -10.78
C VAL A 60 -1.03 -3.01 -11.40
N ALA A 61 -1.31 -3.00 -12.70
CA ALA A 61 -1.62 -4.22 -13.43
C ALA A 61 -0.47 -5.23 -13.28
N GLY A 62 -0.80 -6.48 -12.94
CA GLY A 62 0.17 -7.53 -12.66
C GLY A 62 0.69 -7.56 -11.22
N CYS A 63 0.30 -6.63 -10.36
CA CYS A 63 0.56 -6.66 -8.92
C CYS A 63 -0.66 -7.19 -8.15
N GLY A 64 -1.05 -8.45 -8.37
CA GLY A 64 -2.15 -9.12 -7.67
C GLY A 64 -3.00 -10.02 -8.58
N LEU A 65 -4.00 -10.68 -7.99
CA LEU A 65 -4.92 -11.58 -8.71
C LEU A 65 -6.14 -10.86 -9.30
N GLY A 66 -6.35 -9.58 -8.95
CA GLY A 66 -7.50 -8.80 -9.40
C GLY A 66 -7.50 -8.54 -10.91
N ALA A 67 -8.69 -8.46 -11.49
CA ALA A 67 -8.88 -8.00 -12.86
C ALA A 67 -8.29 -6.58 -13.03
N THR A 68 -7.90 -6.23 -14.25
CA THR A 68 -7.34 -4.90 -14.57
C THR A 68 -8.25 -3.78 -14.03
N GLY A 69 -7.77 -3.03 -13.03
CA GLY A 69 -8.45 -1.84 -12.50
C GLY A 69 -8.96 -1.94 -11.06
N GLU A 70 -8.89 -3.09 -10.39
CA GLU A 70 -9.27 -3.22 -8.98
C GLU A 70 -8.09 -2.94 -8.03
N ARG A 71 -8.40 -2.46 -6.81
CA ARG A 71 -7.39 -2.29 -5.76
C ARG A 71 -6.91 -3.67 -5.32
N SER A 72 -5.61 -3.91 -5.30
CA SER A 72 -5.02 -5.08 -4.69
C SER A 72 -4.38 -4.72 -3.35
N PHE A 73 -4.56 -5.61 -2.37
CA PHE A 73 -3.98 -5.50 -1.03
C PHE A 73 -2.83 -6.49 -0.91
N HIS A 74 -1.71 -6.01 -0.40
CA HIS A 74 -0.47 -6.78 -0.28
C HIS A 74 0.05 -6.67 1.14
N LEU A 75 0.04 -7.77 1.87
CA LEU A 75 0.70 -7.84 3.17
C LEU A 75 2.21 -7.89 2.95
N VAL A 76 2.92 -6.90 3.48
CA VAL A 76 4.39 -6.85 3.45
C VAL A 76 4.93 -7.50 4.70
N SER A 77 5.79 -8.52 4.52
CA SER A 77 6.45 -9.25 5.61
C SER A 77 7.93 -8.93 5.73
N SER A 78 8.55 -8.40 4.67
CA SER A 78 9.95 -7.98 4.69
C SER A 78 10.24 -6.88 3.69
N VAL A 79 11.26 -6.08 3.97
CA VAL A 79 11.68 -4.93 3.18
C VAL A 79 13.18 -5.00 2.93
N GLN A 80 13.59 -4.88 1.67
CA GLN A 80 14.98 -4.78 1.24
C GLN A 80 15.21 -3.43 0.54
N LEU A 81 16.25 -2.72 0.98
CA LEU A 81 16.57 -1.38 0.51
C LEU A 81 17.65 -1.41 -0.58
N PHE A 82 17.44 -0.65 -1.66
CA PHE A 82 18.39 -0.47 -2.76
C PHE A 82 18.68 1.03 -2.99
N PRO A 83 19.62 1.63 -2.23
CA PRO A 83 19.84 3.08 -2.24
C PRO A 83 20.27 3.64 -3.59
N SER A 84 21.15 2.94 -4.32
CA SER A 84 21.69 3.38 -5.62
C SER A 84 20.61 3.48 -6.69
N ALA A 85 19.61 2.59 -6.64
CA ALA A 85 18.47 2.58 -7.56
C ALA A 85 17.26 3.38 -7.05
N LYS A 86 17.32 3.94 -5.84
CA LYS A 86 16.17 4.54 -5.14
C LYS A 86 14.98 3.58 -5.10
N GLN A 87 15.26 2.32 -4.76
CA GLN A 87 14.29 1.24 -4.77
C GLN A 87 14.10 0.64 -3.39
N ILE A 88 12.89 0.16 -3.15
CA ILE A 88 12.54 -0.69 -2.03
C ILE A 88 11.85 -1.93 -2.61
N ALA A 89 12.40 -3.11 -2.35
CA ALA A 89 11.73 -4.37 -2.65
C ALA A 89 11.04 -4.90 -1.40
N CYS A 90 9.77 -5.24 -1.54
CA CYS A 90 8.94 -5.79 -0.49
C CYS A 90 8.64 -7.25 -0.83
N THR A 91 8.81 -8.15 0.14
CA THR A 91 8.18 -9.47 0.08
C THR A 91 6.72 -9.30 0.42
N THR A 92 5.85 -9.69 -0.51
CA THR A 92 4.42 -9.48 -0.42
C THR A 92 3.65 -10.80 -0.43
N GLU A 93 2.49 -10.79 0.20
CA GLU A 93 1.46 -11.79 0.03
C GLU A 93 0.16 -11.08 -0.36
N HIS A 94 -0.51 -11.57 -1.39
CA HIS A 94 -1.82 -11.01 -1.75
C HIS A 94 -2.85 -11.44 -0.73
N VAL A 95 -3.62 -10.48 -0.22
CA VAL A 95 -4.71 -10.74 0.71
C VAL A 95 -6.01 -10.14 0.17
N ASP A 96 -7.12 -10.80 0.45
CA ASP A 96 -8.44 -10.23 0.17
C ASP A 96 -8.75 -9.11 1.16
N LEU A 97 -9.58 -8.14 0.74
CA LEU A 97 -9.99 -7.02 1.61
C LEU A 97 -10.59 -7.52 2.94
N GLU A 98 -11.34 -8.61 2.90
CA GLU A 98 -11.97 -9.23 4.07
C GLU A 98 -10.93 -9.75 5.08
N GLN A 99 -9.77 -10.22 4.60
CA GLN A 99 -8.66 -10.66 5.43
C GLN A 99 -7.80 -9.49 5.91
N ALA A 100 -7.70 -8.43 5.11
CA ALA A 100 -6.97 -7.22 5.48
C ALA A 100 -7.74 -6.39 6.54
N ALA A 101 -9.07 -6.47 6.52
CA ALA A 101 -9.99 -5.82 7.43
C ALA A 101 -9.96 -6.42 8.85
N HIS A 102 -9.80 -5.55 9.85
CA HIS A 102 -9.96 -5.89 11.25
C HIS A 102 -11.44 -6.18 11.55
N PRO A 103 -11.80 -7.38 12.03
CA PRO A 103 -13.18 -7.79 12.18
C PRO A 103 -13.97 -6.95 13.21
N ASP A 104 -13.28 -6.39 14.21
CA ASP A 104 -13.92 -5.75 15.37
C ASP A 104 -13.85 -4.22 15.43
N HIS A 105 -13.29 -3.52 14.43
CA HIS A 105 -13.21 -2.05 14.47
C HIS A 105 -13.95 -1.41 13.29
N LEU A 106 -15.22 -1.10 13.55
CA LEU A 106 -16.08 -0.28 12.71
C LEU A 106 -15.83 1.20 13.01
N ILE A 107 -15.31 1.96 12.05
CA ILE A 107 -15.35 3.43 12.15
C ILE A 107 -16.74 3.90 11.71
N HIS A 108 -17.53 4.39 12.67
CA HIS A 108 -18.74 5.16 12.37
C HIS A 108 -18.35 6.57 11.92
N PHE A 109 -18.51 6.87 10.64
CA PHE A 109 -18.50 8.26 10.17
C PHE A 109 -19.77 8.95 10.64
N GLN A 110 -19.68 9.88 11.59
CA GLN A 110 -20.66 10.95 11.67
C GLN A 110 -20.42 11.89 10.49
N VAL A 111 -21.30 11.82 9.50
CA VAL A 111 -21.36 12.81 8.41
C VAL A 111 -21.83 14.13 9.02
N ASN A 112 -20.92 14.85 9.68
CA ASN A 112 -21.18 16.23 10.09
C ASN A 112 -20.95 17.15 8.90
N LYS A 113 -22.07 17.43 8.22
CA LYS A 113 -22.53 18.78 7.86
C LYS A 113 -21.51 19.78 7.31
N TYR A 114 -20.77 19.46 6.26
CA TYR A 114 -20.22 20.47 5.36
C TYR A 114 -20.32 19.96 3.91
N GLY A 115 -21.29 20.36 3.08
CA GLY A 115 -22.37 21.32 3.27
C GLY A 115 -23.57 20.92 2.44
N ALA A 116 -24.74 20.94 3.07
CA ALA A 116 -26.00 21.12 2.39
C ALA A 116 -26.51 22.50 2.81
N GLN A 117 -26.38 23.43 1.85
CA GLN A 117 -27.26 24.56 1.56
C GLN A 117 -27.36 25.75 2.53
N PRO A 118 -27.79 26.93 2.03
CA PRO A 118 -28.22 27.26 0.65
C PRO A 118 -27.20 28.03 -0.19
#